data_AF-A0A3D0P609-F1
#
_entry.id   AF-A0A3D0P609-F1
#
_cell.length_a   1.000
_cell.length_b   1.000
_cell.length_c   1.000
_cell.angle_alpha   90.00
_cell.angle_beta   90.00
_cell.angle_gamma   90.00
#
_symmetry.space_group_name_H-M   'P 1'
#
loop_
_entity.id
_entity.type
_entity.pdbx_description
1 polymer ?
#
loop_
_entity_poly.entity_id
_entity_poly.type
_entity_poly.pdbx_seq_one_letter_code
_entity_poly.pdbx_strand_id
1 'polypeptide(L)'
;MAGWHLKDLRNALERRGWRIVNELPSRHLYISGTWEIERDGKRLSIDFGGIDDLNTLPMEKSYGCGVEGQIDGLYFSRKGTKGSERAKTWKNELEKFVRGLDNFADKPELEEFTDTEEIDKT
;
A
#
# COMPACT_ATOMS: atom_id res chain seq x y z
N MET A 1 14.00 -5.05 8.34
CA MET A 1 14.68 -5.25 7.04
C MET A 1 13.84 -4.65 5.89
N ALA A 2 13.27 -3.45 6.06
CA ALA A 2 12.48 -2.75 5.04
C ALA A 2 12.94 -1.30 4.79
N GLY A 3 13.82 -0.73 5.61
CA GLY A 3 14.13 0.71 5.55
C GLY A 3 14.58 1.24 4.17
N TRP A 4 15.32 0.43 3.39
CA TRP A 4 15.68 0.84 2.03
C TRP A 4 14.50 0.75 1.03
N HIS A 5 13.59 -0.21 1.22
CA HIS A 5 12.34 -0.30 0.46
C HIS A 5 11.42 0.88 0.76
N LEU A 6 11.25 1.21 2.05
CA LEU A 6 10.43 2.36 2.48
C LEU A 6 10.99 3.67 1.89
N LYS A 7 12.32 3.83 1.90
CA LYS A 7 12.98 4.97 1.26
C LYS A 7 12.73 5.01 -0.24
N ASP A 8 12.89 3.89 -0.94
CA ASP A 8 12.65 3.81 -2.39
C ASP A 8 11.17 4.10 -2.73
N LEU A 9 10.23 3.56 -1.94
CA LEU A 9 8.80 3.79 -2.08
C LEU A 9 8.44 5.26 -1.87
N ARG A 10 8.89 5.88 -0.77
CA ARG A 10 8.69 7.32 -0.53
C ARG A 10 9.19 8.16 -1.69
N ASN A 11 10.43 7.92 -2.15
CA ASN A 11 10.99 8.66 -3.28
C ASN A 11 10.18 8.44 -4.57
N ALA A 12 9.64 7.23 -4.79
CA ALA A 12 8.83 6.92 -5.96
C ALA A 12 7.45 7.60 -5.93
N LEU A 13 6.81 7.63 -4.76
CA LEU A 13 5.57 8.37 -4.49
C LEU A 13 5.77 9.86 -4.75
N GLU A 14 6.80 10.46 -4.16
CA GLU A 14 7.11 11.89 -4.31
C GLU A 14 7.36 12.28 -5.77
N ARG A 15 8.09 11.45 -6.54
CA ARG A 15 8.31 11.67 -7.98
C ARG A 15 7.02 11.66 -8.80
N ARG A 16 5.94 11.05 -8.27
CA ARG A 16 4.61 11.00 -8.89
C ARG A 16 3.63 12.02 -8.29
N GLY A 17 4.12 12.93 -7.45
CA GLY A 17 3.32 13.96 -6.79
C GLY A 17 2.54 13.48 -5.56
N TRP A 18 2.68 12.22 -5.16
CA TRP A 18 2.10 11.71 -3.93
C TRP A 18 2.94 12.14 -2.73
N ARG A 19 2.27 12.67 -1.70
CA ARG A 19 2.90 13.09 -0.45
C ARG A 19 2.37 12.25 0.69
N ILE A 20 3.27 11.74 1.53
CA ILE A 20 2.87 11.10 2.79
C ILE A 20 2.44 12.21 3.74
N VAL A 21 1.17 12.20 4.14
CA VAL A 21 0.57 13.20 5.04
C VAL A 21 0.50 12.72 6.47
N ASN A 22 0.35 11.41 6.69
CA ASN A 22 0.41 10.78 8.00
C ASN A 22 1.13 9.42 7.94
N GLU A 23 1.81 9.10 9.04
CA GLU A 23 2.33 7.77 9.32
C GLU A 23 1.68 7.27 10.59
N LEU A 24 0.86 6.22 10.46
CA LEU A 24 0.04 5.70 11.52
C LEU A 24 0.65 4.39 12.03
N PRO A 25 0.65 4.19 13.36
CA PRO A 25 1.09 2.93 13.94
C PRO A 25 0.14 1.79 13.56
N SER A 26 0.55 0.56 13.86
CA SER A 26 -0.25 -0.64 13.68
C SER A 26 -1.69 -0.46 14.22
N ARG A 27 -2.68 -0.58 13.34
CA ARG A 27 -4.11 -0.53 13.67
C ARG A 27 -4.73 -1.92 13.89
N HIS A 28 -4.11 -2.96 13.35
CA HIS A 28 -4.62 -4.33 13.32
C HIS A 28 -3.50 -5.37 13.49
N LEU A 29 -3.86 -6.58 13.95
CA LEU A 29 -2.92 -7.67 14.24
C LEU A 29 -1.99 -8.05 13.07
N TYR A 30 -2.36 -7.71 11.83
CA TYR A 30 -1.60 -8.05 10.62
C TYR A 30 -0.89 -6.86 9.95
N ILE A 31 -1.19 -5.63 10.41
CA ILE A 31 -0.72 -4.39 9.77
C ILE A 31 0.33 -3.74 10.66
N SER A 32 1.57 -3.72 10.19
CA SER A 32 2.72 -3.09 10.82
C SER A 32 2.61 -1.57 10.95
N GLY A 33 1.78 -0.94 10.13
CA GLY A 33 1.45 0.48 10.13
C GLY A 33 0.85 0.88 8.79
N THR A 34 0.43 2.14 8.70
CA THR A 34 -0.23 2.67 7.50
C THR A 34 0.39 4.02 7.13
N TRP A 35 0.61 4.25 5.84
CA TRP A 35 0.86 5.58 5.30
C TRP A 35 -0.40 6.11 4.67
N GLU A 36 -0.84 7.30 5.10
CA GLU A 36 -1.83 8.05 4.35
C GLU A 36 -1.08 8.95 3.37
N ILE A 37 -1.43 8.84 2.09
CA ILE A 37 -0.83 9.62 1.01
C ILE A 37 -1.88 10.50 0.34
N GLU A 38 -1.45 11.66 -0.13
CA GLU A 38 -2.30 12.65 -0.79
C GLU A 38 -1.68 13.12 -2.11
N ARG A 39 -2.51 13.32 -3.14
CA ARG A 39 -2.17 14.04 -4.37
C ARG A 39 -3.41 14.75 -4.90
N ASP A 40 -3.30 16.06 -5.16
CA ASP A 40 -4.36 16.86 -5.79
C ASP A 40 -5.75 16.70 -5.13
N GLY A 41 -5.78 16.63 -3.79
CA GLY A 41 -7.00 16.46 -3.00
C GLY A 41 -7.53 15.02 -2.91
N LYS A 42 -6.87 14.06 -3.55
CA LYS A 42 -7.17 12.62 -3.46
C LYS A 42 -6.32 11.98 -2.37
N ARG A 43 -6.92 11.08 -1.59
CA ARG A 43 -6.25 10.40 -0.48
C ARG A 43 -6.30 8.89 -0.65
N LEU A 44 -5.21 8.21 -0.35
CA LEU A 44 -5.13 6.75 -0.30
C LEU A 44 -4.42 6.31 0.98
N SER A 45 -4.78 5.13 1.49
CA SER A 45 -4.06 4.44 2.56
C SER A 45 -3.21 3.33 1.97
N ILE A 46 -1.93 3.27 2.37
CA ILE A 46 -1.02 2.17 2.07
C ILE A 46 -0.73 1.43 3.38
N ASP A 47 -1.20 0.19 3.47
CA ASP A 47 -0.97 -0.67 4.62
C ASP A 47 0.29 -1.49 4.45
N PHE A 48 1.08 -1.60 5.51
CA PHE A 48 2.31 -2.38 5.55
C PHE A 48 2.07 -3.69 6.28
N GLY A 49 2.25 -4.80 5.59
CA GLY A 49 2.05 -6.14 6.15
C GLY A 49 3.32 -6.70 6.77
N GLY A 50 3.22 -7.16 8.02
CA GLY A 50 4.35 -7.77 8.72
C GLY A 50 3.89 -8.42 10.01
N ILE A 51 3.78 -9.74 10.01
CA ILE A 51 3.42 -10.55 11.17
C ILE A 51 4.47 -11.64 11.37
N ASP A 52 4.81 -11.87 12.62
CA ASP A 52 5.56 -13.04 13.11
C ASP A 52 4.59 -13.91 13.96
N ASP A 53 5.01 -15.09 14.40
CA ASP A 53 4.15 -16.16 14.96
C ASP A 53 3.03 -15.70 15.91
N LEU A 54 3.23 -14.61 16.69
CA LEU A 54 2.19 -13.98 17.53
C LEU A 54 2.25 -12.45 17.60
N ASN A 55 3.07 -11.77 16.79
CA ASN A 55 3.29 -10.33 16.93
C ASN A 55 3.27 -9.59 15.60
N THR A 56 2.58 -8.46 15.56
CA THR A 56 2.71 -7.49 14.47
C THR A 56 4.10 -6.85 14.54
N LEU A 57 4.86 -7.01 13.46
CA LEU A 57 6.18 -6.41 13.34
C LEU A 57 6.06 -4.90 13.12
N PRO A 58 7.05 -4.09 13.55
CA PRO A 58 7.10 -2.68 13.17
C PRO A 58 7.28 -2.52 11.65
N MET A 59 6.87 -1.37 11.11
CA MET A 59 6.87 -1.10 9.66
C MET A 59 8.24 -1.32 9.01
N GLU A 60 9.35 -1.03 9.70
CA GLU A 60 10.72 -1.25 9.22
C GLU A 60 11.08 -2.74 9.07
N LYS A 61 10.22 -3.64 9.53
CA LYS A 61 10.31 -5.10 9.39
C LYS A 61 9.18 -5.71 8.54
N SER A 62 8.31 -4.90 7.95
CA SER A 62 7.28 -5.36 7.01
C SER A 62 7.89 -6.13 5.82
N TYR A 63 7.08 -7.04 5.25
CA TYR A 63 7.44 -7.86 4.09
C TYR A 63 6.82 -7.33 2.79
N GLY A 64 6.02 -6.28 2.87
CA GLY A 64 5.38 -5.64 1.72
C GLY A 64 4.34 -4.61 2.14
N CYS A 65 3.71 -4.01 1.15
CA CYS A 65 2.62 -3.06 1.34
C CYS A 65 1.56 -3.16 0.25
N GLY A 66 0.35 -2.69 0.53
CA GLY A 66 -0.76 -2.66 -0.44
C GLY A 66 -1.66 -1.46 -0.19
N VAL A 67 -2.50 -1.11 -1.16
CA VAL A 67 -3.56 -0.10 -0.93
C VAL A 67 -4.64 -0.75 -0.07
N GLU A 68 -5.11 -0.04 0.96
CA GLU A 68 -6.19 -0.52 1.84
C GLU A 68 -7.40 -0.95 1.00
N GLY A 69 -7.96 -2.13 1.32
CA GLY A 69 -9.09 -2.71 0.59
C GLY A 69 -8.77 -3.28 -0.80
N GLN A 70 -7.51 -3.31 -1.24
CA GLN A 70 -7.08 -3.90 -2.51
C GLN A 70 -6.26 -5.18 -2.32
N ILE A 71 -6.38 -6.11 -3.28
CA ILE A 71 -5.67 -7.40 -3.27
C ILE A 71 -4.23 -7.24 -3.80
N ASP A 72 -4.00 -6.29 -4.70
CA ASP A 72 -2.69 -6.05 -5.32
C ASP A 72 -1.75 -5.28 -4.38
N GLY A 73 -0.52 -5.77 -4.22
CA GLY A 73 0.49 -5.18 -3.34
C GLY A 73 1.92 -5.32 -3.86
N LEU A 74 2.83 -4.61 -3.21
CA LEU A 74 4.27 -4.62 -3.44
C LEU A 74 4.98 -5.42 -2.36
N TYR A 75 5.57 -6.56 -2.72
CA TYR A 75 6.37 -7.37 -1.82
C TYR A 75 7.83 -6.89 -1.72
N PHE A 76 8.36 -6.82 -0.50
CA PHE A 76 9.72 -6.40 -0.20
C PHE A 76 10.68 -7.58 -0.34
N SER A 77 11.45 -7.55 -1.43
CA SER A 77 12.40 -8.60 -1.77
C SER A 77 13.78 -8.41 -1.11
N ARG A 78 14.66 -9.40 -1.22
CA ARG A 78 16.06 -9.19 -0.81
C ARG A 78 16.74 -8.22 -1.78
N LYS A 79 17.53 -7.29 -1.23
CA LYS A 79 18.29 -6.32 -2.03
C LYS A 79 19.24 -7.02 -2.99
N GLY A 80 19.07 -6.79 -4.29
CA GLY A 80 20.00 -7.22 -5.32
C GLY A 80 21.24 -6.32 -5.41
N THR A 81 22.32 -6.83 -6.01
CA THR A 81 23.48 -6.00 -6.40
C THR A 81 23.10 -5.09 -7.57
N LYS A 82 23.77 -3.94 -7.71
CA LYS A 82 23.50 -2.99 -8.79
C LYS A 82 23.63 -3.69 -10.16
N GLY A 83 22.59 -3.58 -10.99
CA GLY A 83 22.54 -4.21 -12.32
C GLY A 83 22.08 -5.67 -12.35
N SER A 84 21.98 -6.34 -11.19
CA SER A 84 21.42 -7.69 -11.11
C SER A 84 19.94 -7.72 -11.48
N GLU A 85 19.46 -8.90 -11.88
CA GLU A 85 18.05 -9.10 -12.23
C GLU A 85 17.13 -8.73 -11.06
N ARG A 86 17.47 -9.15 -9.83
CA ARG A 86 16.70 -8.78 -8.63
C ARG A 86 16.56 -7.27 -8.44
N ALA A 87 17.64 -6.51 -8.69
CA ALA A 87 17.59 -5.06 -8.58
C ALA A 87 16.73 -4.42 -9.68
N LYS A 88 16.66 -5.01 -10.87
CA LYS A 88 15.76 -4.57 -11.95
C LYS A 88 14.31 -4.93 -11.64
N THR A 89 14.05 -6.17 -11.20
CA THR A 89 12.72 -6.63 -10.79
C THR A 89 12.14 -5.73 -9.72
N TRP A 90 12.90 -5.42 -8.66
CA TRP A 90 12.45 -4.48 -7.62
C TRP A 90 12.02 -3.13 -8.20
N LYS A 91 12.84 -2.53 -9.07
CA LYS A 91 12.52 -1.24 -9.69
C LYS A 91 11.25 -1.32 -10.54
N ASN A 92 11.10 -2.38 -11.33
CA ASN A 92 9.94 -2.57 -12.20
C ASN A 92 8.66 -2.76 -11.39
N GLU A 93 8.69 -3.59 -10.34
CA GLU A 93 7.53 -3.82 -9.47
C GLU A 93 7.17 -2.55 -8.68
N LEU A 94 8.16 -1.82 -8.16
CA LEU A 94 7.93 -0.54 -7.50
C LEU A 94 7.28 0.49 -8.44
N GLU A 95 7.79 0.62 -9.67
CA GLU A 95 7.23 1.53 -10.65
C GLU A 95 5.81 1.13 -11.05
N LYS A 96 5.57 -0.16 -11.25
CA LYS A 96 4.25 -0.71 -11.57
C LYS A 96 3.25 -0.44 -10.44
N PHE A 97 3.66 -0.67 -9.19
CA PHE A 97 2.83 -0.40 -8.01
C PHE A 97 2.46 1.08 -7.91
N VAL A 98 3.45 1.98 -7.94
CA VAL A 98 3.20 3.43 -7.81
C VAL A 98 2.40 3.97 -9.00
N ARG A 99 2.54 3.40 -10.21
CA ARG A 99 1.65 3.70 -11.34
C ARG A 99 0.22 3.25 -11.11
N GLY A 100 0.04 2.09 -10.48
CA GLY A 100 -1.27 1.55 -10.15
C GLY A 100 -2.09 2.45 -9.24
N LEU A 101 -1.43 3.24 -8.38
CA LEU A 101 -2.07 4.20 -7.47
C LEU A 101 -2.95 5.23 -8.20
N ASP A 102 -2.56 5.61 -9.41
CA ASP A 102 -3.33 6.54 -10.23
C ASP A 102 -4.74 5.99 -10.50
N ASN A 103 -4.86 4.68 -10.74
CA ASN A 103 -6.16 4.04 -11.01
C ASN A 103 -7.06 3.91 -9.77
N PHE A 104 -6.47 3.84 -8.57
CA PHE A 104 -7.25 3.75 -7.33
C PHE A 104 -7.78 5.12 -6.90
N ALA A 105 -7.01 6.17 -7.17
CA ALA A 105 -7.40 7.55 -6.89
C ALA A 105 -8.52 8.08 -7.81
N ASP A 106 -8.72 7.43 -8.97
CA ASP A 106 -9.78 7.75 -9.94
C ASP A 106 -11.05 6.91 -9.76
N LYS A 107 -11.06 5.92 -8.85
CA LYS A 107 -12.29 5.18 -8.53
C LYS A 107 -13.11 5.98 -7.52
N PRO A 108 -14.38 6.31 -7.82
CA PRO A 108 -15.28 6.78 -6.77
C PRO A 108 -15.41 5.69 -5.69
N GLU A 109 -15.42 6.10 -4.42
CA GLU A 109 -15.82 5.22 -3.31
C GLU A 109 -17.09 4.47 -3.75
N LEU A 110 -17.04 3.14 -3.72
CA LEU A 110 -18.13 2.30 -4.18
C LEU A 110 -19.41 2.69 -3.42
N GLU A 111 -20.46 2.96 -4.19
CA GLU A 111 -21.82 3.16 -3.70
C GLU A 111 -22.17 2.04 -2.72
N GLU A 112 -22.60 2.42 -1.52
CA GLU A 112 -23.22 1.49 -0.58
C GLU A 112 -24.40 0.83 -1.31
N PHE A 113 -24.26 -0.46 -1.61
CA PHE A 113 -25.38 -1.28 -2.07
C PHE A 113 -26.40 -1.34 -0.93
N THR A 114 -27.39 -0.45 -0.99
CA THR A 114 -28.58 -0.55 -0.15
C THR A 114 -29.50 -1.57 -0.80
N ASP A 115 -29.30 -2.86 -0.47
CA ASP A 115 -30.32 -3.88 -0.66
C ASP A 115 -31.52 -3.52 0.23
N THR A 116 -32.44 -2.73 -0.33
CA THR A 116 -33.77 -2.59 0.23
C THR A 116 -34.64 -3.65 -0.45
N GLU A 117 -34.62 -4.88 0.06
CA GLU A 117 -35.68 -5.84 -0.27
C GLU A 117 -37.00 -5.30 0.30
N GLU A 118 -37.81 -4.72 -0.58
CA GLU A 118 -39.22 -4.42 -0.33
C GLU A 118 -39.94 -5.73 0.02
N ILE A 119 -40.52 -5.73 1.22
CA ILE A 119 -41.35 -6.80 1.75
C ILE A 119 -42.70 -6.73 1.01
N ASP A 120 -42.86 -7.49 -0.07
CA ASP A 120 -44.17 -7.59 -0.73
C ASP A 120 -45.09 -8.50 0.10
N LYS A 121 -46.11 -7.87 0.67
CA LYS A 121 -47.24 -8.52 1.34
C LYS A 121 -48.09 -9.20 0.28
N THR A 122 -48.38 -10.48 0.45
CA THR A 122 -49.65 -11.07 -0.01
C THR A 122 -50.14 -12.08 1.00
#